data_AF-A0A2M8PRL9-F1
#
_entry.id   AF-A0A2M8PRL9-F1
#
_cell.length_a   1.000
_cell.length_b   1.000
_cell.length_c   1.000
_cell.angle_alpha   90.00
_cell.angle_beta   90.00
_cell.angle_gamma   90.00
#
_symmetry.space_group_name_H-M   'P 1'
#
loop_
_entity.id
_entity.type
_entity.pdbx_description
1 polymer ?
#
loop_
_entity_poly.entity_id
_entity_poly.type
_entity_poly.pdbx_seq_one_letter_code
_entity_poly.pdbx_strand_id
1 'polypeptide(L)'
;MSFTKFVTILLLSATMSLIVGCDALLTAISESATTISSPTDFDANIFLRELRALGAAGEQAGEISQPFFAVTGQLIRVDTETIQLFAYPDEQVAAEVASQISPNGFTIGTTTVDWFGTPHFYQHGRWLILYVGDNYELTLILERILGAQFAGGVTPPEI
;
A
#
# COMPACT_ATOMS: atom_id res chain seq x y z
N MET A 1 -25.87 -6.19 -55.98
CA MET A 1 -24.49 -6.66 -56.19
C MET A 1 -23.95 -7.11 -54.83
N SER A 2 -24.33 -8.30 -54.37
CA SER A 2 -23.60 -9.60 -54.47
C SER A 2 -22.26 -9.59 -53.73
N PHE A 3 -22.19 -10.05 -52.48
CA PHE A 3 -21.95 -11.44 -52.01
C PHE A 3 -20.53 -11.97 -52.30
N THR A 4 -19.77 -12.13 -51.21
CA THR A 4 -18.98 -13.33 -50.86
C THR A 4 -17.70 -13.66 -51.62
N LYS A 5 -16.61 -13.80 -50.85
CA LYS A 5 -15.55 -14.79 -51.12
C LYS A 5 -15.26 -15.59 -49.84
N PHE A 6 -15.84 -16.79 -49.81
CA PHE A 6 -15.39 -17.95 -49.06
C PHE A 6 -14.30 -18.69 -49.88
N VAL A 7 -13.72 -19.73 -49.27
CA VAL A 7 -12.90 -20.81 -49.86
C VAL A 7 -11.41 -20.41 -49.94
N THR A 8 -10.45 -21.10 -49.31
CA THR A 8 -10.17 -22.54 -49.46
C THR A 8 -9.35 -23.11 -48.29
N ILE A 9 -9.81 -24.25 -47.79
CA ILE A 9 -9.16 -25.20 -46.88
C ILE A 9 -8.15 -26.07 -47.65
N LEU A 10 -6.97 -26.39 -47.08
CA LEU A 10 -6.29 -27.66 -47.39
C LEU A 10 -5.37 -28.10 -46.22
N LEU A 11 -5.73 -29.21 -45.57
CA LEU A 11 -4.89 -30.03 -44.70
C LEU A 11 -4.09 -31.04 -45.53
N LEU A 12 -2.86 -31.40 -45.13
CA LEU A 12 -2.18 -32.71 -45.30
C LEU A 12 -0.82 -32.62 -44.54
N SER A 13 -0.60 -33.27 -43.40
CA SER A 13 -0.18 -34.67 -43.17
C SER A 13 1.35 -34.94 -43.16
N ALA A 14 1.86 -35.24 -41.96
CA ALA A 14 2.81 -36.30 -41.57
C ALA A 14 4.35 -36.24 -41.87
N THR A 15 5.10 -36.15 -40.75
CA THR A 15 6.29 -36.92 -40.29
C THR A 15 7.50 -37.21 -41.18
N MET A 16 8.71 -36.81 -40.74
CA MET A 16 9.93 -37.65 -40.71
C MET A 16 11.07 -36.95 -39.93
N SER A 17 11.61 -37.58 -38.88
CA SER A 17 12.76 -37.10 -38.09
C SER A 17 14.10 -37.42 -38.75
N LEU A 18 15.09 -36.54 -38.66
CA LEU A 18 16.51 -36.92 -38.54
C LEU A 18 17.32 -35.84 -37.82
N ILE A 19 17.94 -36.22 -36.70
CA ILE A 19 18.89 -35.46 -35.89
C ILE A 19 20.29 -35.64 -36.50
N VAL A 20 21.12 -34.59 -36.53
CA VAL A 20 22.58 -34.56 -36.19
C VAL A 20 23.23 -33.23 -36.62
N GLY A 21 23.95 -32.60 -35.69
CA GLY A 21 24.97 -31.54 -35.92
C GLY A 21 24.63 -30.23 -35.20
N CYS A 22 25.03 -30.02 -33.94
CA CYS A 22 26.34 -29.49 -33.52
C CYS A 22 26.70 -28.17 -34.23
N ASP A 23 26.36 -27.02 -33.64
CA ASP A 23 27.34 -26.17 -32.95
C ASP A 23 26.66 -24.90 -32.42
N ALA A 24 27.30 -24.29 -31.44
CA ALA A 24 26.82 -23.23 -30.58
C ALA A 24 26.05 -22.09 -31.27
N LEU A 25 24.99 -21.61 -30.61
CA LEU A 25 24.91 -20.24 -30.05
C LEU A 25 23.51 -19.94 -29.50
N LEU A 26 23.49 -19.59 -28.21
CA LEU A 26 22.49 -18.74 -27.55
C LEU A 26 21.06 -19.32 -27.43
N THR A 27 20.93 -20.43 -26.71
CA THR A 27 19.74 -20.57 -25.84
C THR A 27 19.89 -19.54 -24.73
N ALA A 28 19.37 -18.33 -24.95
CA ALA A 28 19.01 -17.44 -23.88
C ALA A 28 17.94 -18.18 -23.06
N ILE A 29 18.38 -18.94 -22.06
CA ILE A 29 17.52 -19.20 -20.92
C ILE A 29 17.23 -17.80 -20.38
N SER A 30 16.00 -17.35 -20.65
CA SER A 30 15.41 -16.26 -19.92
C SER A 30 15.37 -16.76 -18.48
N GLU A 31 16.43 -16.46 -17.75
CA GLU A 31 16.44 -16.43 -16.30
C GLU A 31 15.60 -15.20 -15.93
N SER A 32 14.30 -15.29 -16.27
CA SER A 32 13.30 -14.57 -15.52
C SER A 32 13.37 -15.19 -14.14
N ALA A 33 14.29 -14.66 -13.33
CA ALA A 33 14.22 -14.77 -11.90
C ALA A 33 12.79 -14.36 -11.57
N THR A 34 11.97 -15.36 -11.34
CA THR A 34 10.66 -15.19 -10.78
C THR A 34 10.98 -14.71 -9.38
N THR A 35 11.08 -13.39 -9.23
CA THR A 35 10.90 -12.79 -7.92
C THR A 35 9.52 -13.25 -7.53
N ILE A 36 9.47 -14.26 -6.67
CA ILE A 36 8.26 -14.61 -5.95
C ILE A 36 8.00 -13.35 -5.13
N SER A 37 7.24 -12.42 -5.70
CA SER A 37 6.70 -11.29 -4.97
C SER A 37 5.96 -11.92 -3.81
N SER A 38 6.48 -11.71 -2.60
CA SER A 38 5.73 -11.99 -1.38
C SER A 38 4.31 -11.46 -1.57
N PRO A 39 3.29 -12.19 -1.11
CA PRO A 39 1.91 -11.75 -1.24
C PRO A 39 1.79 -10.40 -0.54
N THR A 40 1.59 -9.34 -1.32
CA THR A 40 1.12 -8.00 -0.90
C THR A 40 1.81 -7.46 0.36
N ASP A 41 3.11 -7.12 0.30
CA ASP A 41 3.71 -6.29 1.36
C ASP A 41 3.24 -4.85 1.14
N PHE A 42 2.26 -4.40 1.93
CA PHE A 42 1.86 -2.99 1.94
C PHE A 42 3.08 -2.15 2.31
N ASP A 43 3.35 -1.10 1.55
CA ASP A 43 4.43 -0.13 1.80
C ASP A 43 4.00 1.27 1.34
N ALA A 44 4.88 2.27 1.51
CA ALA A 44 4.59 3.64 1.10
C ALA A 44 4.28 3.78 -0.41
N ASN A 45 4.93 3.03 -1.29
CA ASN A 45 4.67 3.08 -2.74
C ASN A 45 3.33 2.44 -3.09
N ILE A 46 2.98 1.31 -2.44
CA ILE A 46 1.66 0.70 -2.55
C ILE A 46 0.61 1.70 -2.09
N PHE A 47 0.78 2.29 -0.90
CA PHE A 47 -0.15 3.27 -0.34
C PHE A 47 -0.37 4.48 -1.25
N LEU A 48 0.70 5.06 -1.79
CA LEU A 48 0.62 6.16 -2.76
C LEU A 48 -0.15 5.80 -4.04
N ARG A 49 -0.01 4.56 -4.51
CA ARG A 49 -0.75 4.08 -5.67
C ARG A 49 -2.23 3.89 -5.35
N GLU A 50 -2.57 3.36 -4.19
CA GLU A 50 -3.96 3.21 -3.74
C GLU A 50 -4.65 4.59 -3.55
N LEU A 51 -3.96 5.56 -2.94
CA LEU A 51 -4.42 6.95 -2.87
C LEU A 51 -4.75 7.50 -4.25
N ARG A 52 -3.82 7.34 -5.20
CA ARG A 52 -4.00 7.82 -6.59
C ARG A 52 -5.16 7.13 -7.29
N ALA A 53 -5.36 5.83 -7.08
CA ALA A 53 -6.47 5.08 -7.65
C ALA A 53 -7.84 5.59 -7.17
N LEU A 54 -7.87 6.21 -5.98
CA LEU A 54 -9.06 6.83 -5.39
C LEU A 54 -9.14 8.35 -5.64
N GLY A 55 -8.25 8.91 -6.48
CA GLY A 55 -8.28 10.32 -6.86
C GLY A 55 -7.48 11.25 -5.94
N ALA A 56 -6.80 10.73 -4.92
CA ALA A 56 -5.93 11.50 -4.04
C ALA A 56 -4.47 11.42 -4.51
N ALA A 57 -3.89 12.55 -4.93
CA ALA A 57 -2.48 12.60 -5.30
C ALA A 57 -1.61 12.75 -4.05
N GLY A 58 -0.95 11.66 -3.65
CA GLY A 58 0.03 11.67 -2.56
C GLY A 58 1.47 11.76 -3.04
N GLU A 59 2.35 12.26 -2.16
CA GLU A 59 3.81 12.20 -2.33
C GLU A 59 4.54 11.98 -1.00
N GLN A 60 5.74 11.42 -1.04
CA GLN A 60 6.62 11.37 0.13
C GLN A 60 7.12 12.78 0.45
N ALA A 61 6.88 13.23 1.68
CA ALA A 61 7.22 14.57 2.16
C ALA A 61 8.39 14.58 3.15
N GLY A 62 8.89 13.41 3.56
CA GLY A 62 10.03 13.27 4.46
C GLY A 62 9.83 12.19 5.51
N GLU A 63 10.53 12.34 6.63
CA GLU A 63 10.45 11.46 7.78
C GLU A 63 9.98 12.23 9.01
N ILE A 64 9.41 11.53 9.98
CA ILE A 64 8.97 12.08 11.25
C ILE A 64 9.36 11.16 12.40
N SER A 65 9.75 11.75 13.53
CA SER A 65 9.94 11.02 14.78
C SER A 65 8.91 11.52 15.79
N GLN A 66 8.16 10.58 16.35
CA GLN A 66 7.24 10.84 17.45
C GLN A 66 7.85 10.29 18.73
N PRO A 67 7.91 11.05 19.83
CA PRO A 67 8.60 10.62 21.05
C PRO A 67 7.97 9.39 21.73
N PHE A 68 6.73 9.06 21.38
CA PHE A 68 5.98 7.91 21.89
C PHE A 68 5.99 6.69 20.94
N PHE A 69 6.61 6.78 19.76
CA PHE A 69 6.82 5.64 18.87
C PHE A 69 8.30 5.35 18.70
N ALA A 70 8.67 4.07 18.82
CA ALA A 70 10.07 3.64 18.76
C ALA A 70 10.67 3.64 17.34
N VAL A 71 9.85 3.87 16.31
CA VAL A 71 10.27 3.83 14.90
C VAL A 71 10.14 5.21 14.27
N THR A 72 11.02 5.51 13.31
CA THR A 72 10.86 6.66 12.44
C THR A 72 9.70 6.41 11.47
N GLY A 73 8.79 7.37 11.38
CA GLY A 73 7.70 7.36 10.42
C GLY A 73 8.07 8.04 9.11
N GLN A 74 7.34 7.69 8.05
CA GLN A 74 7.36 8.41 6.77
C GLN A 74 6.18 9.37 6.70
N LEU A 75 6.42 10.57 6.19
CA LEU A 75 5.39 11.55 5.91
C LEU A 75 4.91 11.41 4.47
N ILE A 76 3.60 11.25 4.31
CA ILE A 76 2.90 11.30 3.04
C ILE A 76 2.06 12.57 3.01
N ARG A 77 2.32 13.45 2.06
CA ARG A 77 1.52 14.66 1.84
C ARG A 77 0.46 14.38 0.78
N VAL A 78 -0.77 14.77 1.07
CA VAL A 78 -1.90 14.79 0.13
C VAL A 78 -2.48 16.20 0.20
N ASP A 79 -2.32 16.98 -0.87
CA ASP A 79 -2.60 18.42 -0.88
C ASP A 79 -1.89 19.16 0.27
N THR A 80 -2.63 19.72 1.22
CA THR A 80 -2.11 20.40 2.43
C THR A 80 -2.10 19.50 3.67
N GLU A 81 -2.66 18.30 3.57
CA GLU A 81 -2.79 17.33 4.66
C GLU A 81 -1.57 16.41 4.72
N THR A 82 -1.25 15.90 5.91
CA THR A 82 -0.12 14.98 6.10
C THR A 82 -0.53 13.73 6.86
N ILE A 83 -0.12 12.59 6.33
CA ILE A 83 -0.34 11.25 6.89
C ILE A 83 1.01 10.70 7.32
N GLN A 84 1.07 10.13 8.52
CA GLN A 84 2.29 9.56 9.10
C GLN A 84 2.19 8.04 9.07
N LEU A 85 3.16 7.37 8.43
CA LEU A 85 3.24 5.92 8.30
C LEU A 85 4.39 5.38 9.15
N PHE A 86 4.08 4.58 10.17
CA PHE A 86 5.06 3.94 11.05
C PHE A 86 5.13 2.45 10.75
N ALA A 87 6.30 1.99 10.28
CA ALA A 87 6.54 0.59 9.94
C ALA A 87 7.15 -0.15 11.13
N TYR A 88 6.47 -1.19 11.61
CA TYR A 88 7.00 -2.10 12.61
C TYR A 88 7.61 -3.35 11.96
N PRO A 89 8.40 -4.13 12.72
CA PRO A 89 8.97 -5.38 12.22
C PRO A 89 7.91 -6.36 11.71
N ASP A 90 6.77 -6.44 12.39
CA ASP A 90 5.65 -7.30 12.05
C ASP A 90 4.32 -6.74 12.58
N GLU A 91 3.22 -7.40 12.20
CA GLU A 91 1.86 -7.04 12.60
C GLU A 91 1.61 -7.17 14.10
N GLN A 92 2.24 -8.14 14.76
CA GLN A 92 2.07 -8.33 16.20
C GLN A 92 2.64 -7.14 16.98
N VAL A 93 3.84 -6.68 16.61
CA VAL A 93 4.45 -5.50 17.22
C VAL A 93 3.61 -4.25 16.96
N ALA A 94 3.08 -4.08 15.74
CA ALA A 94 2.17 -2.97 15.44
C ALA A 94 0.90 -3.01 16.30
N ALA A 95 0.31 -4.19 16.49
CA ALA A 95 -0.88 -4.39 17.32
C ALA A 95 -0.60 -4.11 18.81
N GLU A 96 0.57 -4.52 19.32
CA GLU A 96 0.99 -4.22 20.69
C GLU A 96 1.12 -2.71 20.92
N VAL A 97 1.66 -1.96 19.96
CA VAL A 97 1.71 -0.50 20.04
C VAL A 97 0.31 0.12 19.91
N ALA A 98 -0.50 -0.35 18.95
CA ALA A 98 -1.87 0.12 18.77
C ALA A 98 -2.72 -0.05 20.05
N SER A 99 -2.51 -1.14 20.81
CA SER A 99 -3.21 -1.40 22.07
C SER A 99 -2.90 -0.40 23.18
N GLN A 100 -1.82 0.38 23.06
CA GLN A 100 -1.45 1.43 24.00
C GLN A 100 -2.15 2.76 23.68
N ILE A 101 -2.81 2.88 22.54
CA ILE A 101 -3.52 4.08 22.12
C ILE A 101 -4.93 4.03 22.70
N SER A 102 -5.32 5.07 23.42
CA SER A 102 -6.68 5.20 23.96
C SER A 102 -7.72 5.22 22.83
N PRO A 103 -8.96 4.79 23.07
CA PRO A 103 -10.00 4.80 22.03
C PRO A 103 -10.23 6.16 21.37
N ASN A 104 -10.00 7.26 22.08
CA ASN A 104 -10.11 8.62 21.54
C ASN A 104 -8.82 9.15 20.86
N GLY A 105 -7.71 8.41 20.90
CA GLY A 105 -6.45 8.79 20.25
C GLY A 105 -5.62 9.87 20.96
N PHE A 106 -6.05 10.37 22.13
CA PHE A 106 -5.35 11.44 22.86
C PHE A 106 -4.35 10.93 23.90
N THR A 107 -4.31 9.63 24.16
CA THR A 107 -3.34 9.03 25.09
C THR A 107 -2.64 7.86 24.39
N ILE A 108 -1.31 7.85 24.45
CA ILE A 108 -0.47 6.78 23.91
C ILE A 108 0.42 6.31 25.05
N GLY A 109 0.17 5.10 25.54
CA GLY A 109 0.79 4.57 26.76
C GLY A 109 0.47 5.47 27.96
N THR A 110 1.48 6.17 28.48
CA THR A 110 1.34 7.11 29.60
C THR A 110 1.40 8.59 29.18
N THR A 111 1.46 8.86 27.87
CA THR A 111 1.60 10.22 27.32
C THR A 111 0.26 10.71 26.80
N THR A 112 -0.21 11.84 27.31
CA THR A 112 -1.30 12.60 26.69
C THR A 112 -0.73 13.47 25.58
N VAL A 113 -1.34 13.42 24.41
CA VAL A 113 -0.92 14.18 23.23
C VAL A 113 -1.96 15.25 22.93
N ASP A 114 -1.50 16.49 22.81
CA ASP A 114 -2.31 17.60 22.35
C ASP A 114 -2.12 17.77 20.83
N TRP A 115 -3.15 17.36 20.08
CA TRP A 115 -3.12 17.37 18.63
C TRP A 115 -3.64 18.71 18.10
N PHE A 116 -3.03 19.21 17.01
CA PHE A 116 -3.53 20.41 16.31
C PHE A 116 -4.84 20.18 15.53
N GLY A 117 -5.42 18.97 15.58
CA GLY A 117 -6.66 18.59 14.92
C GLY A 117 -7.13 17.22 15.40
N THR A 118 -8.18 16.67 14.78
CA THR A 118 -8.73 15.36 15.15
C THR A 118 -7.75 14.23 14.78
N PRO A 119 -7.28 13.40 15.73
CA PRO A 119 -6.46 12.25 15.41
C PRO A 119 -7.30 11.12 14.81
N HIS A 120 -6.76 10.41 13.83
CA HIS A 120 -7.32 9.23 13.21
C HIS A 120 -6.22 8.15 13.09
N PHE A 121 -6.38 7.07 13.85
CA PHE A 121 -5.43 5.95 13.87
C PHE A 121 -5.98 4.74 13.12
N TYR A 122 -5.15 4.19 12.24
CA TYR A 122 -5.42 2.98 11.48
C TYR A 122 -4.29 1.98 11.67
N GLN A 123 -4.61 0.70 11.59
CA GLN A 123 -3.62 -0.38 11.54
C GLN A 123 -3.83 -1.20 10.27
N HIS A 124 -2.75 -1.47 9.55
CA HIS A 124 -2.76 -2.32 8.36
C HIS A 124 -1.53 -3.22 8.35
N GLY A 125 -1.70 -4.48 8.77
CA GLY A 125 -0.58 -5.41 9.00
C GLY A 125 0.43 -4.81 9.98
N ARG A 126 1.69 -4.70 9.56
CA ARG A 126 2.80 -4.12 10.35
C ARG A 126 2.83 -2.59 10.40
N TRP A 127 1.85 -1.91 9.79
CA TRP A 127 1.82 -0.46 9.71
C TRP A 127 0.83 0.13 10.69
N LEU A 128 1.28 1.15 11.41
CA LEU A 128 0.44 2.08 12.14
C LEU A 128 0.40 3.39 11.36
N ILE A 129 -0.80 3.89 11.08
CA ILE A 129 -1.01 5.11 10.30
C ILE A 129 -1.72 6.14 11.16
N LEU A 130 -1.21 7.36 11.18
CA LEU A 130 -1.81 8.51 11.86
C LEU A 130 -2.10 9.62 10.85
N TYR A 131 -3.37 10.03 10.79
CA TYR A 131 -3.79 11.28 10.17
C TYR A 131 -4.33 12.22 11.27
N VAL A 132 -3.92 13.48 11.26
CA VAL A 132 -4.43 14.50 12.20
C VAL A 132 -5.05 15.63 11.39
N GLY A 133 -6.38 15.73 11.41
CA GLY A 133 -7.14 16.72 10.65
C GLY A 133 -8.60 16.30 10.49
N ASP A 134 -9.39 17.16 9.83
CA ASP A 134 -10.84 16.99 9.72
C ASP A 134 -11.33 16.83 8.27
N ASN A 135 -10.43 16.55 7.32
CA ASN A 135 -10.79 16.33 5.93
C ASN A 135 -11.56 15.01 5.77
N TYR A 136 -12.89 15.12 5.73
CA TYR A 136 -13.79 13.96 5.63
C TYR A 136 -13.55 13.11 4.38
N GLU A 137 -13.27 13.73 3.22
CA GLU A 137 -12.99 12.99 1.98
C GLU A 137 -11.72 12.16 2.11
N LEU A 138 -10.66 12.74 2.71
CA LEU A 138 -9.42 12.02 2.96
C LEU A 138 -9.62 10.87 3.95
N THR A 139 -10.36 11.08 5.04
CA THR A 139 -10.70 10.01 6.00
C THR A 139 -11.46 8.86 5.34
N LEU A 140 -12.43 9.13 4.47
CA LEU A 140 -13.13 8.09 3.71
C LEU A 140 -12.21 7.31 2.76
N ILE A 141 -11.26 7.99 2.11
CA ILE A 141 -10.26 7.36 1.26
C ILE A 141 -9.36 6.44 2.10
N LEU A 142 -8.88 6.93 3.25
CA LEU A 142 -8.06 6.15 4.17
C LEU A 142 -8.79 4.91 4.66
N GLU A 143 -10.06 5.03 5.07
CA GLU A 143 -10.87 3.89 5.50
C GLU A 143 -11.06 2.83 4.40
N ARG A 144 -11.18 3.26 3.14
CA ARG A 144 -11.29 2.35 2.01
C ARG A 144 -10.01 1.56 1.75
N ILE A 145 -8.85 2.17 1.99
CA ILE A 145 -7.53 1.54 1.77
C ILE A 145 -7.15 0.68 2.98
N LEU A 146 -7.30 1.21 4.18
CA LEU A 146 -6.71 0.68 5.41
C LEU A 146 -7.71 -0.14 6.24
N GLY A 147 -9.00 0.04 6.01
CA GLY A 147 -10.07 -0.43 6.90
C GLY A 147 -10.47 0.64 7.93
N ALA A 148 -11.38 0.28 8.83
CA ALA A 148 -11.89 1.21 9.83
C ALA A 148 -10.78 1.74 10.75
N GLN A 149 -10.88 3.02 11.12
CA GLN A 149 -10.06 3.56 12.21
C GLN A 149 -10.32 2.78 13.51
N PHE A 150 -9.27 2.53 14.29
CA PHE A 150 -9.40 1.83 15.58
C PHE A 150 -9.38 2.78 16.79
N ALA A 151 -8.85 3.99 16.62
CA ALA A 151 -8.83 5.03 17.64
C ALA A 151 -8.91 6.43 17.00
N GLY A 152 -9.45 7.39 17.76
CA GLY A 152 -9.61 8.77 17.31
C GLY A 152 -10.99 9.09 16.73
N GLY A 153 -11.06 10.06 15.82
CA GLY A 153 -12.32 10.58 15.27
C GLY A 153 -13.14 11.45 16.23
N VAL A 154 -12.53 11.86 17.34
CA VAL A 154 -13.12 12.79 18.31
C VAL A 154 -12.35 14.09 18.24
N THR A 155 -13.03 15.19 17.94
CA THR A 155 -12.45 16.53 17.88
C THR A 155 -11.80 16.89 19.23
N PRO A 156 -10.61 17.51 19.24
CA PRO A 156 -10.00 17.97 20.48
C PRO A 156 -10.95 18.89 21.26
N PRO A 157 -11.00 18.80 22.60
CA PRO A 157 -11.76 19.75 23.39
C PRO A 157 -11.25 21.17 23.14
N GLU A 158 -12.16 22.12 22.91
CA GLU A 158 -11.81 23.55 22.87
C GLU A 158 -11.21 23.94 24.22
N ILE A 159 -9.96 24.38 24.21
CA ILE A 159 -9.22 24.91 25.36
C ILE A 159 -9.31 26.43 25.44
#